data_AF-A0A7C8J0B7-F1
#
_entry.id   AF-A0A7C8J0B7-F1
#
_cell.length_a   1.000
_cell.length_b   1.000
_cell.length_c   1.000
_cell.angle_alpha   90.00
_cell.angle_beta   90.00
_cell.angle_gamma   90.00
#
_symmetry.space_group_name_H-M   'P 1'
#
loop_
_entity.id
_entity.type
_entity.pdbx_description
1 polymer ?
#
loop_
_entity_poly.entity_id
_entity_poly.type
_entity_poly.pdbx_seq_one_letter_code
_entity_poly.pdbx_strand_id
1 'polypeptide(L)'
;MSAPNRIKSLVREEANQAISISKDAANSGSYMFPIQGIYHFLRYPSLQRPLWRKVLPTILLSVVVIVSMFFVTYLPQAAILTFVDGPIAFVNAAMLVLSESSTLVLLISRWWWLDDATVEVFDAVLVQQNQTALVSAGREITPTGGSNPLSKLGKRLKKPFGDGLVKSLIRYVVLLPLNFIPVIGTIIFFVLNARNVGPAHHARYFQLKGFSNTERADYIKKNQGGYVGFGLACVLLNLVPIVNIVFAFTHTVGAALWAVKLEKIEASHGMKEE
;
A
#
# COMPACT_ATOMS: atom_id res chain seq x y z
N MET A 1 34.23 18.55 16.49
CA MET A 1 34.16 17.96 15.13
C MET A 1 33.51 18.98 14.21
N SER A 2 34.18 19.42 13.14
CA SER A 2 33.65 20.44 12.23
C SER A 2 32.37 19.96 11.50
N ALA A 3 31.35 20.81 11.35
CA ALA A 3 30.06 20.49 10.73
C ALA A 3 30.13 19.73 9.39
N PRO A 4 31.09 20.00 8.48
CA PRO A 4 31.26 19.26 7.23
C PRO A 4 31.66 17.80 7.44
N ASN A 5 32.41 17.48 8.48
CA ASN A 5 32.82 16.10 8.79
C ASN A 5 31.67 15.28 9.37
N ARG A 6 30.74 15.92 10.09
CA ARG A 6 29.51 15.29 10.58
C ARG A 6 28.54 15.00 9.45
N ILE A 7 28.41 15.91 8.49
CA ILE A 7 27.59 15.69 7.27
C ILE A 7 28.18 14.55 6.44
N LYS A 8 29.51 14.54 6.20
CA LYS A 8 30.16 13.45 5.47
C LYS A 8 30.03 12.10 6.17
N SER A 9 30.12 12.04 7.51
CA SER A 9 29.95 10.79 8.25
C SER A 9 28.50 10.29 8.19
N LEU A 10 27.53 11.19 8.34
CA LEU A 10 26.09 10.85 8.23
C LEU A 10 25.74 10.35 6.82
N VAL A 11 26.22 11.04 5.77
CA VAL A 11 26.01 10.61 4.38
C VAL A 11 26.64 9.24 4.11
N ARG A 12 27.83 8.97 4.66
CA ARG A 12 28.52 7.69 4.50
C ARG A 12 27.84 6.56 5.26
N GLU A 13 27.33 6.85 6.45
CA GLU A 13 26.55 5.91 7.27
C GLU A 13 25.22 5.56 6.59
N GLU A 14 24.47 6.55 6.11
CA GLU A 14 23.25 6.36 5.33
C GLU A 14 23.51 5.60 4.01
N ALA A 15 24.61 5.90 3.31
CA ALA A 15 24.98 5.19 2.09
C ALA A 15 25.31 3.72 2.36
N ASN A 16 26.09 3.43 3.40
CA ASN A 16 26.42 2.06 3.80
C ASN A 16 25.17 1.30 4.25
N GLN A 17 24.26 1.96 4.99
CA GLN A 17 22.99 1.39 5.39
C GLN A 17 22.08 1.12 4.18
N ALA A 18 22.04 2.01 3.20
CA ALA A 18 21.28 1.80 1.97
C ALA A 18 21.83 0.60 1.17
N ILE A 19 23.15 0.44 1.10
CA ILE A 19 23.80 -0.69 0.43
C ILE A 19 23.49 -2.01 1.14
N SER A 20 23.56 -2.07 2.46
CA SER A 20 23.23 -3.29 3.22
C SER A 20 21.76 -3.67 3.06
N ILE A 21 20.84 -2.71 3.18
CA ILE A 21 19.40 -2.91 2.95
C ILE A 21 19.15 -3.43 1.53
N SER A 22 19.87 -2.92 0.52
CA SER A 22 19.73 -3.35 -0.87
C SER A 22 20.18 -4.80 -1.07
N LYS A 23 21.29 -5.21 -0.45
CA LYS A 23 21.75 -6.61 -0.46
C LYS A 23 20.76 -7.53 0.24
N ASP A 24 20.27 -7.13 1.41
CA ASP A 24 19.29 -7.91 2.17
C ASP A 24 17.95 -8.00 1.43
N ALA A 25 17.53 -6.93 0.75
CA ALA A 25 16.36 -6.92 -0.12
C ALA A 25 16.49 -7.93 -1.26
N ALA A 26 17.65 -7.95 -1.94
CA ALA A 26 17.92 -8.93 -2.99
C ALA A 26 17.91 -10.37 -2.45
N ASN A 27 18.56 -10.62 -1.32
CA ASN A 27 18.64 -11.94 -0.71
C ASN A 27 17.29 -12.44 -0.16
N SER A 28 16.42 -11.55 0.30
CA SER A 28 15.10 -11.91 0.83
C SER A 28 14.16 -12.53 -0.22
N GLY A 29 14.38 -12.23 -1.50
CA GLY A 29 13.47 -12.59 -2.60
C GLY A 29 12.07 -11.96 -2.52
N SER A 30 11.87 -11.03 -1.58
CA SER A 30 10.57 -10.44 -1.27
C SER A 30 9.98 -9.59 -2.40
N TYR A 31 10.84 -9.00 -3.23
CA TYR A 31 10.49 -8.18 -4.39
C TYR A 31 9.72 -8.96 -5.47
N MET A 32 9.75 -10.29 -5.43
CA MET A 32 9.02 -11.14 -6.38
C MET A 32 7.52 -11.26 -6.02
N PHE A 33 7.16 -11.08 -4.75
CA PHE A 33 5.78 -11.28 -4.29
C PHE A 33 4.76 -10.32 -4.88
N PRO A 34 5.05 -9.02 -5.11
CA PRO A 34 4.11 -8.14 -5.81
C PRO A 34 3.74 -8.64 -7.20
N ILE A 35 4.73 -9.17 -7.95
CA ILE A 35 4.51 -9.77 -9.29
C ILE A 35 3.71 -11.07 -9.17
N GLN A 36 4.07 -11.94 -8.22
CA GLN A 36 3.29 -13.14 -7.94
C GLN A 36 1.86 -12.81 -7.52
N GLY A 37 1.65 -11.70 -6.80
CA GLY A 37 0.35 -11.20 -6.40
C GLY A 37 -0.54 -10.85 -7.60
N ILE A 38 0.03 -10.21 -8.63
CA ILE A 38 -0.68 -9.96 -9.90
C ILE A 38 -1.08 -11.29 -10.55
N TYR A 39 -0.12 -12.19 -10.75
CA TYR A 39 -0.38 -13.49 -11.38
C TYR A 39 -1.44 -14.29 -10.63
N HIS A 40 -1.34 -14.35 -9.31
CA HIS A 40 -2.26 -15.08 -8.44
C HIS A 40 -3.65 -14.44 -8.44
N PHE A 41 -3.75 -13.11 -8.38
CA PHE A 41 -5.02 -12.40 -8.46
C PHE A 41 -5.74 -12.62 -9.80
N LEU A 42 -4.99 -12.70 -10.91
CA LEU A 42 -5.54 -13.01 -12.24
C LEU A 42 -5.97 -14.48 -12.35
N ARG A 43 -5.21 -15.40 -11.77
CA ARG A 43 -5.47 -16.85 -11.82
C ARG A 43 -6.69 -17.28 -11.00
N TYR A 44 -7.04 -16.55 -9.94
CA TYR A 44 -8.16 -16.89 -9.04
C TYR A 44 -9.27 -15.84 -9.07
N PRO A 45 -10.29 -15.98 -9.96
CA PRO A 45 -11.41 -15.03 -10.07
C PRO A 45 -12.20 -14.84 -8.78
N SER A 46 -12.16 -15.81 -7.86
CA SER A 46 -12.78 -15.69 -6.54
C SER A 46 -12.23 -14.50 -5.74
N LEU A 47 -10.92 -14.22 -5.85
CA LEU A 47 -10.25 -13.09 -5.17
C LEU A 47 -10.60 -11.73 -5.78
N GLN A 48 -11.10 -11.70 -7.01
CA GLN A 48 -11.46 -10.45 -7.71
C GLN A 48 -12.84 -9.93 -7.31
N ARG A 49 -13.68 -10.77 -6.67
CA ARG A 49 -15.06 -10.39 -6.31
C ARG A 49 -15.15 -9.11 -5.46
N PRO A 50 -14.29 -8.89 -4.43
CA PRO A 50 -14.33 -7.66 -3.65
C PRO A 50 -14.00 -6.41 -4.47
N LEU A 51 -13.10 -6.51 -5.45
CA LEU A 51 -12.80 -5.42 -6.39
C LEU A 51 -14.04 -5.09 -7.22
N TRP A 52 -14.63 -6.09 -7.90
CA TRP A 52 -15.77 -5.89 -8.80
C TRP A 52 -17.02 -5.35 -8.09
N ARG A 53 -17.27 -5.76 -6.85
CA ARG A 53 -18.37 -5.21 -6.02
C ARG A 53 -18.23 -3.72 -5.72
N LYS A 54 -17.02 -3.17 -5.82
CA LYS A 54 -16.70 -1.79 -5.46
C LYS A 54 -16.43 -0.89 -6.66
N VAL A 55 -16.39 -1.44 -7.87
CA VAL A 55 -16.24 -0.66 -9.11
C VAL A 55 -17.36 0.35 -9.29
N LEU A 56 -18.63 -0.07 -9.21
CA LEU A 56 -19.76 0.84 -9.40
C LEU A 56 -19.79 1.99 -8.35
N PRO A 57 -19.68 1.71 -7.03
CA PRO A 57 -19.52 2.77 -6.03
C PRO A 57 -18.35 3.72 -6.28
N THR A 58 -17.23 3.21 -6.80
CA THR A 58 -16.06 4.02 -7.12
C THR A 58 -16.30 4.94 -8.31
N ILE A 59 -16.97 4.44 -9.35
CA ILE A 59 -17.35 5.25 -10.52
C ILE A 59 -18.28 6.38 -10.07
N LEU A 60 -19.31 6.07 -9.29
CA LEU A 60 -20.24 7.08 -8.76
C LEU A 60 -19.51 8.12 -7.91
N LEU A 61 -18.64 7.69 -6.99
CA LEU A 61 -17.81 8.59 -6.19
C LEU A 61 -16.94 9.48 -7.08
N SER A 62 -16.30 8.91 -8.11
CA SER A 62 -15.43 9.67 -9.01
C SER A 62 -16.19 10.73 -9.79
N VAL A 63 -17.39 10.43 -10.29
CA VAL A 63 -18.23 11.41 -10.98
C VAL A 63 -18.61 12.55 -10.04
N VAL A 64 -19.07 12.24 -8.83
CA VAL A 64 -19.45 13.27 -7.84
C VAL A 64 -18.26 14.16 -7.47
N VAL A 65 -17.09 13.57 -7.19
CA VAL A 65 -15.89 14.34 -6.82
C VAL A 65 -15.39 15.20 -7.98
N ILE A 66 -15.29 14.63 -9.19
CA ILE A 66 -14.81 15.36 -10.37
C ILE A 66 -15.74 16.52 -10.70
N VAL A 67 -17.06 16.29 -10.74
CA VAL A 67 -18.04 17.37 -11.03
C VAL A 67 -17.96 18.47 -9.97
N SER A 68 -17.85 18.11 -8.69
CA SER A 68 -17.74 19.08 -7.60
C SER A 68 -16.44 19.89 -7.69
N MET A 69 -15.32 19.23 -7.97
CA MET A 69 -14.02 19.89 -8.14
C MET A 69 -14.01 20.81 -9.35
N PHE A 70 -14.49 20.38 -10.51
CA PHE A 70 -14.61 21.26 -11.68
C PHE A 70 -15.53 22.45 -11.42
N PHE A 71 -16.62 22.27 -10.69
CA PHE A 71 -17.51 23.38 -10.35
C PHE A 71 -16.85 24.42 -9.43
N VAL A 72 -16.07 23.97 -8.45
CA VAL A 72 -15.50 24.85 -7.41
C VAL A 72 -14.13 25.41 -7.79
N THR A 73 -13.23 24.58 -8.33
CA THR A 73 -11.80 24.92 -8.46
C THR A 73 -11.38 25.32 -9.87
N TYR A 74 -12.07 24.86 -10.92
CA TYR A 74 -11.63 25.06 -12.31
C TYR A 74 -11.51 26.53 -12.68
N LEU A 75 -12.57 27.33 -12.46
CA LEU A 75 -12.58 28.75 -12.81
C LEU A 75 -11.52 29.55 -12.02
N PRO A 76 -11.42 29.42 -10.68
CA PRO A 76 -10.34 30.04 -9.91
C PRO A 76 -8.94 29.63 -10.37
N GLN A 77 -8.71 28.33 -10.62
CA GLN A 77 -7.39 27.83 -11.05
C GLN A 77 -7.03 28.31 -12.46
N ALA A 78 -7.97 28.29 -13.41
CA ALA A 78 -7.76 28.80 -14.75
C ALA A 78 -7.45 30.30 -14.74
N ALA A 79 -8.13 31.08 -13.90
CA ALA A 79 -7.85 32.51 -13.76
C ALA A 79 -6.43 32.77 -13.25
N ILE A 80 -5.98 32.04 -12.21
CA ILE A 80 -4.62 32.16 -11.67
C ILE A 80 -3.58 31.73 -12.71
N LEU A 81 -3.79 30.58 -13.37
CA LEU A 81 -2.85 30.05 -14.36
C LEU A 81 -2.78 30.92 -15.61
N THR A 82 -3.84 31.65 -15.97
CA THR A 82 -3.83 32.53 -17.15
C THR A 82 -2.78 33.66 -17.02
N PHE A 83 -2.45 34.08 -15.80
CA PHE A 83 -1.37 35.06 -15.56
C PHE A 83 0.03 34.52 -15.90
N VAL A 84 0.23 33.21 -15.88
CA VAL A 84 1.54 32.57 -16.10
C VAL A 84 1.60 31.88 -17.47
N ASP A 85 0.58 31.09 -17.81
CA ASP A 85 0.55 30.20 -18.96
C ASP A 85 -0.24 30.75 -20.16
N GLY A 86 -0.91 31.91 -20.00
CA GLY A 86 -1.73 32.52 -21.05
C GLY A 86 -2.90 31.62 -21.50
N PRO A 87 -3.21 31.52 -22.81
CA PRO A 87 -4.36 30.74 -23.29
C PRO A 87 -4.31 29.23 -22.99
N ILE A 88 -3.12 28.66 -22.74
CA ILE A 88 -2.96 27.22 -22.43
C ILE A 88 -3.41 26.92 -20.99
N ALA A 89 -3.56 27.95 -20.15
CA ALA A 89 -3.99 27.84 -18.75
C ALA A 89 -5.29 27.07 -18.56
N PHE A 90 -6.25 27.16 -19.49
CA PHE A 90 -7.52 26.43 -19.40
C PHE A 90 -7.33 24.91 -19.48
N VAL A 91 -6.37 24.44 -20.28
CA VAL A 91 -6.04 23.02 -20.40
C VAL A 91 -5.24 22.56 -19.19
N ASN A 92 -4.23 23.33 -18.78
CA ASN A 92 -3.42 23.04 -17.59
C ASN A 92 -4.29 22.99 -16.32
N ALA A 93 -5.22 23.92 -16.16
CA ALA A 93 -6.19 23.92 -15.07
C ALA A 93 -7.05 22.65 -15.11
N ALA A 94 -7.59 22.25 -16.26
CA ALA A 94 -8.37 21.03 -16.36
C ALA A 94 -7.57 19.78 -15.96
N MET A 95 -6.30 19.69 -16.38
CA MET A 95 -5.41 18.59 -16.00
C MET A 95 -5.11 18.59 -14.49
N LEU A 96 -4.90 19.76 -13.90
CA LEU A 96 -4.66 19.90 -12.46
C LEU A 96 -5.89 19.48 -11.65
N VAL A 97 -7.08 19.97 -12.01
CA VAL A 97 -8.36 19.58 -11.38
C VAL A 97 -8.56 18.07 -11.45
N LEU A 98 -8.28 17.43 -12.59
CA LEU A 98 -8.38 15.97 -12.74
C LEU A 98 -7.40 15.22 -11.82
N SER A 99 -6.15 15.69 -11.75
CA SER A 99 -5.12 15.11 -10.87
C SER A 99 -5.51 15.22 -9.38
N GLU A 100 -5.95 16.40 -8.94
CA GLU A 100 -6.42 16.65 -7.58
C GLU A 100 -7.66 15.79 -7.25
N SER A 101 -8.63 15.74 -8.19
CA SER A 101 -9.83 14.91 -8.07
C SER A 101 -9.48 13.43 -7.93
N SER A 102 -8.53 12.92 -8.72
CA SER A 102 -8.10 11.53 -8.64
C SER A 102 -7.51 11.19 -7.27
N THR A 103 -6.79 12.15 -6.68
CA THR A 103 -6.21 11.99 -5.34
C THR A 103 -7.31 11.99 -4.27
N LEU A 104 -8.28 12.89 -4.36
CA LEU A 104 -9.44 12.91 -3.46
C LEU A 104 -10.27 11.62 -3.56
N VAL A 105 -10.54 11.12 -4.77
CA VAL A 105 -11.24 9.84 -4.97
C VAL A 105 -10.48 8.69 -4.31
N LEU A 106 -9.15 8.64 -4.43
CA LEU A 106 -8.34 7.61 -3.78
C LEU A 106 -8.39 7.72 -2.25
N LEU A 107 -8.30 8.94 -1.69
CA LEU A 107 -8.36 9.17 -0.25
C LEU A 107 -9.72 8.79 0.34
N ILE A 108 -10.80 9.20 -0.31
CA ILE A 108 -12.18 8.89 0.14
C ILE A 108 -12.46 7.40 -0.02
N SER A 109 -12.07 6.77 -1.14
CA SER A 109 -12.27 5.33 -1.35
C SER A 109 -11.48 4.48 -0.35
N ARG A 110 -10.24 4.89 -0.01
CA ARG A 110 -9.43 4.26 1.05
C ARG A 110 -10.17 4.20 2.37
N TRP A 111 -10.66 5.35 2.82
CA TRP A 111 -11.39 5.47 4.06
C TRP A 111 -12.74 4.73 4.05
N TRP A 112 -13.47 4.80 2.93
CA TRP A 112 -14.83 4.29 2.87
C TRP A 112 -14.89 2.76 2.70
N TRP A 113 -14.04 2.17 1.86
CA TRP A 113 -14.18 0.74 1.54
C TRP A 113 -12.92 -0.02 1.15
N LEU A 114 -11.85 0.64 0.68
CA LEU A 114 -10.69 -0.07 0.12
C LEU A 114 -9.93 -0.85 1.19
N ASP A 115 -9.73 -0.26 2.38
CA ASP A 115 -9.03 -0.92 3.48
C ASP A 115 -9.77 -2.20 3.91
N ASP A 116 -11.10 -2.14 3.91
CA ASP A 116 -11.90 -3.34 4.18
C ASP A 116 -11.80 -4.36 3.05
N ALA A 117 -11.95 -3.95 1.80
CA ALA A 117 -11.91 -4.88 0.68
C ALA A 117 -10.52 -5.56 0.54
N THR A 118 -9.44 -4.83 0.81
CA THR A 118 -8.07 -5.36 0.78
C THR A 118 -7.82 -6.35 1.93
N VAL A 119 -8.26 -6.04 3.16
CA VAL A 119 -8.17 -7.01 4.28
C VAL A 119 -8.96 -8.29 4.00
N GLU A 120 -10.12 -8.20 3.36
CA GLU A 120 -10.89 -9.38 2.96
C GLU A 120 -10.13 -10.25 1.96
N VAL A 121 -9.47 -9.64 0.97
CA VAL A 121 -8.64 -10.36 0.02
C VAL A 121 -7.39 -10.95 0.68
N PHE A 122 -6.77 -10.23 1.62
CA PHE A 122 -5.63 -10.73 2.40
C PHE A 122 -6.01 -12.00 3.17
N ASP A 123 -7.08 -11.95 3.96
CA ASP A 123 -7.58 -13.09 4.73
C ASP A 123 -7.98 -14.26 3.81
N ALA A 124 -8.60 -13.96 2.65
CA ALA A 124 -9.00 -14.98 1.68
C ALA A 124 -7.80 -15.75 1.10
N VAL A 125 -6.69 -15.07 0.83
CA VAL A 125 -5.44 -15.71 0.36
C VAL A 125 -4.84 -16.59 1.46
N LEU A 126 -4.84 -16.14 2.72
CA LEU A 126 -4.37 -16.97 3.84
C LEU A 126 -5.20 -18.25 3.97
N VAL A 127 -6.54 -18.13 3.93
CA VAL A 127 -7.45 -19.29 3.96
C VAL A 127 -7.21 -20.22 2.76
N GLN A 128 -7.00 -19.66 1.57
CA GLN A 128 -6.69 -20.45 0.36
C GLN A 128 -5.39 -21.24 0.51
N GLN A 129 -4.42 -20.71 1.26
CA GLN A 129 -3.10 -21.31 1.49
C GLN A 129 -3.02 -22.15 2.78
N ASN A 130 -4.18 -22.56 3.32
CA ASN A 130 -4.33 -23.36 4.55
C ASN A 130 -3.79 -22.69 5.83
N GLN A 131 -3.67 -21.36 5.85
CA GLN A 131 -3.30 -20.59 7.03
C GLN A 131 -4.55 -20.15 7.83
N THR A 132 -5.50 -21.07 8.03
CA THR A 132 -6.77 -20.80 8.72
C THR A 132 -6.58 -20.52 10.20
N ALA A 133 -5.63 -21.20 10.86
CA ALA A 133 -5.31 -20.98 12.27
C ALA A 133 -4.80 -19.56 12.55
N LEU A 134 -4.08 -18.95 11.61
CA LEU A 134 -3.65 -17.56 11.74
C LEU A 134 -4.82 -16.57 11.58
N VAL A 135 -5.74 -16.86 10.64
CA VAL A 135 -6.90 -16.00 10.38
C VAL A 135 -7.92 -16.05 11.52
N SER A 136 -8.08 -17.20 12.18
CA SER A 136 -9.02 -17.36 13.30
C SER A 136 -8.70 -16.45 14.49
N ALA A 137 -7.44 -16.05 14.65
CA ALA A 137 -7.01 -15.09 15.68
C ALA A 137 -7.57 -13.66 15.49
N GLY A 138 -8.02 -13.30 14.28
CA GLY A 138 -8.55 -11.97 13.98
C GLY A 138 -9.93 -11.94 13.32
N ARG A 139 -10.53 -13.11 13.06
CA ARG A 139 -11.81 -13.23 12.36
C ARG A 139 -12.45 -14.59 12.65
N GLU A 140 -13.77 -14.63 12.74
CA GLU A 140 -14.48 -15.91 12.78
C GLU A 140 -14.35 -16.64 11.42
N ILE A 141 -14.12 -17.94 11.47
CA ILE A 141 -14.10 -18.79 10.26
C ILE A 141 -15.35 -19.66 10.30
N THR A 142 -16.20 -19.54 9.28
CA THR A 142 -17.42 -20.33 9.19
C THR A 142 -17.12 -21.67 8.51
N PRO A 143 -17.27 -22.83 9.20
CA PRO A 143 -16.92 -24.15 8.64
C PRO A 143 -17.80 -24.56 7.44
N THR A 144 -19.00 -23.97 7.32
CA THR A 144 -20.00 -24.29 6.30
C THR A 144 -19.86 -23.51 4.99
N GLY A 145 -18.88 -22.59 4.88
CA GLY A 145 -18.55 -21.95 3.61
C GLY A 145 -17.92 -22.96 2.66
N GLY A 146 -18.51 -23.19 1.48
CA GLY A 146 -18.08 -24.20 0.50
C GLY A 146 -16.62 -24.05 -0.02
N SER A 147 -16.31 -24.57 -1.20
CA SER A 147 -14.93 -24.61 -1.72
C SER A 147 -14.25 -23.23 -1.91
N ASN A 148 -15.01 -22.12 -1.86
CA ASN A 148 -14.49 -20.77 -2.06
C ASN A 148 -13.87 -20.18 -0.76
N PRO A 149 -12.62 -19.67 -0.78
CA PRO A 149 -11.98 -19.09 0.39
C PRO A 149 -12.74 -17.89 1.00
N LEU A 150 -13.37 -17.05 0.18
CA LEU A 150 -14.15 -15.91 0.67
C LEU A 150 -15.40 -16.32 1.44
N SER A 151 -16.05 -17.43 1.07
CA SER A 151 -17.26 -17.88 1.77
C SER A 151 -16.98 -18.44 3.17
N LYS A 152 -15.71 -18.70 3.49
CA LYS A 152 -15.27 -19.17 4.81
C LYS A 152 -15.00 -18.01 5.79
N LEU A 153 -14.97 -16.77 5.31
CA LEU A 153 -14.69 -15.60 6.14
C LEU A 153 -15.96 -15.08 6.83
N GLY A 154 -15.99 -15.15 8.16
CA GLY A 154 -17.07 -14.64 9.02
C GLY A 154 -16.91 -13.16 9.40
N LYS A 155 -17.51 -12.77 10.54
CA LYS A 155 -17.42 -11.41 11.07
C LYS A 155 -16.01 -11.11 11.60
N ARG A 156 -15.56 -9.86 11.44
CA ARG A 156 -14.23 -9.41 11.89
C ARG A 156 -14.26 -9.08 13.38
N LEU A 157 -13.19 -9.46 14.07
CA LEU A 157 -13.02 -9.21 15.50
C LEU A 157 -12.14 -7.98 15.78
N LYS A 158 -11.34 -7.53 14.80
CA LYS A 158 -10.46 -6.35 14.94
C LYS A 158 -10.66 -5.37 13.77
N LYS A 159 -10.72 -4.07 14.08
CA LYS A 159 -10.82 -2.99 13.07
C LYS A 159 -9.52 -2.88 12.25
N PRO A 160 -9.58 -2.51 10.96
CA PRO A 160 -8.38 -2.29 10.16
C PRO A 160 -7.51 -1.18 10.77
N PHE A 161 -6.19 -1.35 10.64
CA PHE A 161 -5.21 -0.31 10.95
C PHE A 161 -5.27 0.76 9.85
N GLY A 162 -6.25 1.65 9.92
CA GLY A 162 -6.37 2.81 9.05
C GLY A 162 -6.00 4.10 9.77
N ASP A 163 -5.15 4.92 9.17
CA ASP A 163 -5.08 6.33 9.54
C ASP A 163 -6.42 6.97 9.15
N GLY A 164 -7.15 7.53 10.12
CA GLY A 164 -8.46 8.13 9.84
C GLY A 164 -8.42 9.18 8.72
N LEU A 165 -9.56 9.41 8.06
CA LEU A 165 -9.68 10.33 6.92
C LEU A 165 -8.99 11.69 7.17
N VAL A 166 -9.19 12.26 8.37
CA VAL A 166 -8.59 13.53 8.79
C VAL A 166 -7.07 13.49 8.75
N LYS A 167 -6.45 12.43 9.29
CA LYS A 167 -4.99 12.28 9.29
C LYS A 167 -4.45 12.11 7.87
N SER A 168 -5.17 11.37 7.03
CA SER A 168 -4.84 11.21 5.61
C SER A 168 -4.94 12.53 4.84
N LEU A 169 -5.97 13.34 5.11
CA LEU A 169 -6.13 14.68 4.53
C LEU A 169 -5.05 15.65 5.01
N ILE A 170 -4.74 15.69 6.31
CA ILE A 170 -3.66 16.51 6.86
C ILE A 170 -2.33 16.12 6.19
N ARG A 171 -2.04 14.83 6.10
CA ARG A 171 -0.83 14.34 5.43
C ARG A 171 -0.80 14.75 3.96
N TYR A 172 -1.93 14.66 3.25
CA TYR A 172 -2.03 15.10 1.86
C TYR A 172 -1.74 16.60 1.73
N VAL A 173 -2.38 17.45 2.53
CA VAL A 173 -2.18 18.90 2.53
C VAL A 173 -0.73 19.27 2.87
N VAL A 174 -0.11 18.59 3.84
CA VAL A 174 1.30 18.81 4.22
C VAL A 174 2.27 18.34 3.13
N LEU A 175 1.95 17.27 2.41
CA LEU A 175 2.77 16.75 1.31
C LEU A 175 2.53 17.47 -0.02
N LEU A 176 1.45 18.25 -0.14
CA LEU A 176 1.09 18.95 -1.38
C LEU A 176 2.19 19.94 -1.82
N PRO A 177 2.78 20.78 -0.94
CA PRO A 177 3.94 21.61 -1.28
C PRO A 177 5.17 20.82 -1.74
N LEU A 178 5.33 19.59 -1.23
CA LEU A 178 6.49 18.75 -1.54
C LEU A 178 6.44 18.20 -2.99
N ASN A 179 5.26 18.10 -3.60
CA ASN A 179 5.12 17.71 -5.01
C ASN A 179 5.66 18.77 -5.99
N PHE A 180 5.80 20.03 -5.56
CA PHE A 180 6.33 21.11 -6.39
C PHE A 180 7.86 21.17 -6.44
N ILE A 181 8.56 20.27 -5.76
CA ILE A 181 10.02 20.15 -5.84
C ILE A 181 10.35 19.08 -6.87
N PRO A 182 10.76 19.44 -8.11
CA PRO A 182 11.28 18.46 -9.03
C PRO A 182 12.64 18.00 -8.48
N VAL A 183 12.83 16.68 -8.36
CA VAL A 183 14.15 16.06 -8.28
C VAL A 183 14.92 16.36 -6.98
N ILE A 184 14.44 15.80 -5.85
CA ILE A 184 15.38 15.22 -4.88
C ILE A 184 15.46 13.73 -5.22
N GLY A 185 16.43 13.36 -6.08
CA GLY A 185 16.81 11.98 -6.41
C GLY A 185 15.68 10.96 -6.41
N THR A 186 14.97 10.81 -7.54
CA THR A 186 13.78 9.95 -7.71
C THR A 186 13.92 8.56 -7.06
N ILE A 187 15.12 7.97 -7.12
CA ILE A 187 15.45 6.69 -6.49
C ILE A 187 15.44 6.76 -4.95
N ILE A 188 16.05 7.79 -4.35
CA ILE A 188 16.08 7.99 -2.88
C ILE A 188 14.67 8.19 -2.36
N PHE A 189 13.85 9.00 -3.06
CA PHE A 189 12.44 9.17 -2.71
C PHE A 189 11.66 7.85 -2.76
N PHE A 190 11.89 7.01 -3.78
CA PHE A 190 11.26 5.70 -3.87
C PHE A 190 11.73 4.73 -2.78
N VAL A 191 13.03 4.71 -2.46
CA VAL A 191 13.59 3.85 -1.41
C VAL A 191 13.07 4.27 -0.02
N LEU A 192 13.02 5.58 0.26
CA LEU A 192 12.49 6.09 1.52
C LEU A 192 10.98 5.81 1.66
N ASN A 193 10.20 5.94 0.57
CA ASN A 193 8.80 5.55 0.58
C ASN A 193 8.61 4.03 0.71
N ALA A 194 9.44 3.23 0.02
CA ALA A 194 9.39 1.77 0.05
C ALA A 194 9.53 1.21 1.48
N ARG A 195 10.36 1.83 2.32
CA ARG A 195 10.51 1.49 3.75
C ARG A 195 9.19 1.50 4.52
N ASN A 196 8.24 2.34 4.11
CA ASN A 196 6.92 2.43 4.73
C ASN A 196 5.87 1.59 4.01
N VAL A 197 5.98 1.42 2.69
CA VAL A 197 5.02 0.68 1.86
C VAL A 197 4.98 -0.80 2.23
N GLY A 198 6.14 -1.45 2.36
CA GLY A 198 6.18 -2.88 2.70
C GLY A 198 5.48 -3.20 4.03
N PRO A 199 5.87 -2.56 5.14
CA PRO A 199 5.23 -2.79 6.43
C PRO A 199 3.76 -2.37 6.51
N ALA A 200 3.31 -1.45 5.64
CA ALA A 200 1.91 -1.09 5.53
C ALA A 200 1.08 -2.25 4.96
N HIS A 201 1.57 -2.93 3.92
CA HIS A 201 0.89 -4.10 3.34
C HIS A 201 0.87 -5.34 4.26
N HIS A 202 1.79 -5.44 5.22
CA HIS A 202 1.77 -6.46 6.28
C HIS A 202 1.05 -6.03 7.57
N ALA A 203 0.41 -4.85 7.61
CA ALA A 203 -0.31 -4.41 8.81
C ALA A 203 -1.35 -5.44 9.29
N ARG A 204 -2.07 -6.09 8.36
CA ARG A 204 -3.00 -7.17 8.69
C ARG A 204 -2.30 -8.41 9.23
N TYR A 205 -1.16 -8.80 8.67
CA TYR A 205 -0.37 -9.92 9.18
C TYR A 205 0.05 -9.71 10.64
N PHE A 206 0.61 -8.54 10.96
CA PHE A 206 0.99 -8.20 12.34
C PHE A 206 -0.22 -8.19 13.29
N GLN A 207 -1.38 -7.74 12.80
CA GLN A 207 -2.62 -7.78 13.57
C GLN A 207 -3.07 -9.20 13.92
N LEU A 208 -2.94 -10.13 12.96
CA LEU A 208 -3.28 -11.55 13.14
C LEU A 208 -2.30 -12.23 14.09
N LYS A 209 -1.00 -11.90 14.02
CA LYS A 209 0.03 -12.35 14.97
C LYS A 209 -0.13 -11.74 16.37
N GLY A 210 -0.98 -10.73 16.53
CA GLY A 210 -1.19 -10.07 17.82
C GLY A 210 -0.03 -9.19 18.28
N PHE A 211 0.85 -8.77 17.37
CA PHE A 211 2.00 -7.95 17.72
C PHE A 211 1.58 -6.59 18.31
N SER A 212 2.23 -6.20 19.40
CA SER A 212 2.26 -4.83 19.90
C SER A 212 3.02 -3.91 18.95
N ASN A 213 2.90 -2.59 19.16
CA ASN A 213 3.60 -1.60 18.32
C ASN A 213 5.13 -1.74 18.40
N THR A 214 5.66 -2.12 19.56
CA THR A 214 7.10 -2.33 19.78
C THR A 214 7.57 -3.60 19.08
N GLU A 215 6.88 -4.73 19.29
CA GLU A 215 7.21 -6.00 18.61
C GLU A 215 7.14 -5.87 17.10
N ARG A 216 6.14 -5.14 16.59
CA ARG A 216 6.03 -4.83 15.16
C ARG A 216 7.25 -4.05 14.68
N ALA A 217 7.66 -3.00 15.39
CA ALA A 217 8.80 -2.17 15.00
C ALA A 217 10.09 -3.00 14.98
N ASP A 218 10.30 -3.83 16.00
CA ASP A 218 11.48 -4.70 16.11
C ASP A 218 11.49 -5.78 15.01
N TYR A 219 10.33 -6.39 14.72
CA TYR A 219 10.20 -7.36 13.64
C TYR A 219 10.49 -6.73 12.26
N ILE A 220 9.96 -5.53 12.00
CA ILE A 220 10.23 -4.80 10.75
C ILE A 220 11.71 -4.47 10.65
N LYS A 221 12.34 -4.01 11.74
CA LYS A 221 13.77 -3.68 11.78
C LYS A 221 14.64 -4.90 11.51
N LYS A 222 14.31 -6.06 12.09
CA LYS A 222 15.01 -7.33 11.86
C LYS A 222 14.88 -7.82 10.41
N ASN A 223 13.74 -7.56 9.77
CA ASN A 223 13.41 -8.00 8.41
C ASN A 223 13.42 -6.84 7.39
N GLN A 224 14.18 -5.78 7.66
CA GLN A 224 14.07 -4.52 6.93
C GLN A 224 14.35 -4.69 5.43
N GLY A 225 15.35 -5.49 5.05
CA GLY A 225 15.66 -5.76 3.65
C GLY A 225 14.44 -6.33 2.90
N GLY A 226 13.75 -7.31 3.48
CA GLY A 226 12.53 -7.88 2.89
C GLY A 226 11.41 -6.85 2.73
N TYR A 227 11.19 -6.03 3.74
CA TYR A 227 10.14 -5.00 3.66
C TYR A 227 10.45 -3.92 2.64
N VAL A 228 11.71 -3.51 2.52
CA VAL A 228 12.15 -2.54 1.52
C VAL A 228 12.08 -3.14 0.11
N GLY A 229 12.53 -4.38 -0.08
CA GLY A 229 12.45 -5.07 -1.38
C GLY A 229 11.03 -5.22 -1.89
N PHE A 230 10.12 -5.70 -1.02
CA PHE A 230 8.70 -5.76 -1.33
C PHE A 230 8.12 -4.37 -1.63
N GLY A 231 8.36 -3.39 -0.76
CA GLY A 231 7.86 -2.03 -0.90
C GLY A 231 8.33 -1.34 -2.18
N LEU A 232 9.60 -1.55 -2.57
CA LEU A 232 10.18 -0.98 -3.77
C LEU A 232 9.53 -1.57 -5.01
N ALA A 233 9.35 -2.90 -5.07
CA ALA A 233 8.62 -3.54 -6.15
C ALA A 233 7.18 -3.03 -6.27
N CYS A 234 6.49 -2.78 -5.14
CA CYS A 234 5.15 -2.19 -5.17
C CYS A 234 5.15 -0.77 -5.75
N VAL A 235 6.10 0.05 -5.30
CA VAL A 235 6.26 1.43 -5.76
C VAL A 235 6.54 1.48 -7.27
N LEU A 236 7.42 0.60 -7.75
CA LEU A 236 7.75 0.48 -9.18
C LEU A 236 6.53 0.06 -10.03
N LEU A 237 5.71 -0.87 -9.54
CA LEU A 237 4.47 -1.27 -10.23
C LEU A 237 3.45 -0.13 -10.29
N ASN A 238 3.35 0.68 -9.24
CA ASN A 238 2.47 1.86 -9.19
C ASN A 238 2.97 3.04 -10.05
N LEU A 239 4.11 2.93 -10.75
CA LEU A 239 4.55 3.95 -11.71
C LEU A 239 3.67 4.00 -12.96
N VAL A 240 2.89 2.95 -13.23
CA VAL A 240 1.91 2.95 -14.32
C VAL A 240 0.64 3.67 -13.84
N PRO A 241 0.38 4.92 -14.29
CA PRO A 241 -0.83 5.63 -13.89
C PRO A 241 -2.08 4.87 -14.39
N ILE A 242 -3.23 5.10 -13.74
CA ILE A 242 -4.58 4.56 -14.09
C ILE A 242 -4.96 3.22 -13.42
N VAL A 243 -4.00 2.35 -13.07
CA VAL A 243 -4.29 1.01 -12.47
C VAL A 243 -4.14 0.92 -10.94
N ASN A 244 -4.01 2.07 -10.26
CA ASN A 244 -3.71 2.14 -8.82
C ASN A 244 -4.68 1.38 -7.90
N ILE A 245 -5.99 1.40 -8.19
CA ILE A 245 -6.98 0.68 -7.37
C ILE A 245 -6.82 -0.83 -7.53
N VAL A 246 -6.64 -1.32 -8.77
CA VAL A 246 -6.39 -2.75 -9.04
C VAL A 246 -5.12 -3.19 -8.34
N PHE A 247 -4.07 -2.36 -8.43
CA PHE A 247 -2.82 -2.61 -7.76
C PHE A 247 -2.96 -2.67 -6.23
N ALA A 248 -3.83 -1.89 -5.59
CA ALA A 248 -4.07 -2.04 -4.16
C ALA A 248 -4.47 -3.48 -3.78
N PHE A 249 -5.24 -4.17 -4.63
CA PHE A 249 -5.61 -5.57 -4.44
C PHE A 249 -4.47 -6.53 -4.76
N THR A 250 -3.78 -6.39 -5.89
CA THR A 250 -2.71 -7.32 -6.28
C THR A 250 -1.50 -7.25 -5.33
N HIS A 251 -1.13 -6.06 -4.86
CA HIS A 251 -0.11 -5.87 -3.84
C HIS A 251 -0.51 -6.54 -2.52
N THR A 252 -1.79 -6.46 -2.15
CA THR A 252 -2.31 -7.13 -0.96
C THR A 252 -2.28 -8.66 -1.08
N VAL A 253 -2.59 -9.20 -2.27
CA VAL A 253 -2.41 -10.64 -2.55
C VAL A 253 -0.95 -11.04 -2.43
N GLY A 254 -0.03 -10.26 -3.02
CA GLY A 254 1.40 -10.50 -2.92
C GLY A 254 1.89 -10.49 -1.47
N ALA A 255 1.43 -9.53 -0.67
CA ALA A 255 1.72 -9.44 0.75
C ALA A 255 1.20 -10.67 1.52
N ALA A 256 -0.02 -11.13 1.22
CA ALA A 256 -0.56 -12.33 1.84
C ALA A 256 0.23 -13.59 1.48
N LEU A 257 0.65 -13.74 0.22
CA LEU A 257 1.53 -14.83 -0.21
C LEU A 257 2.89 -14.78 0.50
N TRP A 258 3.43 -13.59 0.71
CA TRP A 258 4.66 -13.41 1.47
C TRP A 258 4.48 -13.83 2.94
N ALA A 259 3.39 -13.39 3.59
CA ALA A 259 3.02 -13.83 4.94
C ALA A 259 2.92 -15.36 5.05
N VAL A 260 2.30 -16.03 4.06
CA VAL A 260 2.23 -17.50 4.01
C VAL A 260 3.61 -18.13 3.97
N LYS A 261 4.56 -17.56 3.21
CA LYS A 261 5.95 -18.07 3.19
C LYS A 261 6.60 -17.89 4.56
N LEU A 262 6.42 -16.75 5.22
CA LEU A 262 6.98 -16.50 6.55
C LEU A 262 6.46 -17.51 7.58
N GLU A 263 5.16 -17.77 7.61
CA GLU A 263 4.56 -18.76 8.51
C GLU A 263 5.08 -20.18 8.25
N LYS A 264 5.24 -20.58 6.97
CA LYS A 264 5.83 -21.89 6.63
C LYS A 264 7.27 -22.02 7.10
N ILE A 265 8.06 -20.95 6.99
CA ILE A 265 9.44 -20.92 7.49
C ILE A 265 9.43 -21.04 9.01
N GLU A 266 8.62 -20.25 9.72
CA GLU A 266 8.52 -20.25 11.18
C GLU A 266 8.11 -21.64 11.71
N ALA A 267 7.07 -22.24 11.14
CA ALA A 267 6.64 -23.60 11.49
C ALA A 267 7.76 -24.64 11.29
N SER A 268 8.54 -24.53 10.21
CA SER A 268 9.67 -25.46 9.97
C SER A 268 10.86 -25.26 10.92
N HIS A 269 11.01 -24.09 11.54
CA HIS A 269 12.05 -23.86 12.55
C HIS A 269 11.60 -24.41 13.92
N GLY A 270 10.33 -24.20 14.30
CA GLY A 270 9.77 -24.78 15.53
C GLY A 270 9.87 -26.32 15.57
N MET A 271 9.64 -26.99 14.44
CA MET A 271 9.80 -28.45 14.33
C MET A 271 11.25 -28.97 14.44
N LYS A 272 12.27 -28.11 14.39
CA LYS A 272 13.68 -28.50 14.51
C LYS A 272 14.25 -28.29 15.91
N GLU A 273 13.52 -27.56 16.76
CA GLU A 273 13.88 -27.27 18.15
C GLU A 273 13.18 -28.19 19.16
N GLU A 274 12.24 -29.02 18.69
CA GLU A 274 11.62 -30.16 19.40
C GLU A 274 12.31 -31.49 19.07
#